data_AF-A0A2D7UBR4-F1
#
_entry.id   AF-A0A2D7UBR4-F1
#
_cell.length_a   1.000
_cell.length_b   1.000
_cell.length_c   1.000
_cell.angle_alpha   90.00
_cell.angle_beta   90.00
_cell.angle_gamma   90.00
#
_symmetry.space_group_name_H-M   'P 1'
#
loop_
_entity.id
_entity.type
_entity.pdbx_description
1 polymer ?
#
loop_
_entity_poly.entity_id
_entity_poly.type
_entity_poly.pdbx_seq_one_letter_code
_entity_poly.pdbx_strand_id
1 'polypeptide(L)'
;MTDHLNDLRATINRLDDEILALVRRRMTLAGDIIAAKQGHAAYRPGREAAVIERLAAAAPDLPRQLVANVWRQLMTASTALQDNSLEVAVHHQAMAVAGWHFGGLVTIRECADLDAVRLRLDAGVGLALVPESCEAEVAGWLLTDTEFHLIASTPPFRSDALPPTWMIGRQPADAVEREMTLIARRGDDGMVIDRMAGRLDAPADSIAGEHRVVGVIAATPDQEQP
;
A
#
# COMPACT_ATOMS: atom_id res chain seq x y z
N MET A 1 -19.63 -22.42 -36.47
CA MET A 1 -19.49 -22.08 -35.02
C MET A 1 -18.03 -22.15 -34.57
N THR A 2 -17.25 -23.14 -35.00
CA THR A 2 -15.81 -23.25 -34.71
C THR A 2 -14.98 -22.09 -35.29
N ASP A 3 -15.32 -21.63 -36.49
CA ASP A 3 -14.59 -20.52 -37.15
C ASP A 3 -14.76 -19.19 -36.41
N HIS A 4 -15.99 -18.87 -35.98
CA HIS A 4 -16.25 -17.66 -35.19
C HIS A 4 -15.49 -17.66 -33.86
N LEU A 5 -15.40 -18.81 -33.18
CA LEU A 5 -14.61 -18.94 -31.96
C LEU A 5 -13.11 -18.75 -32.21
N ASN A 6 -12.59 -19.30 -33.31
CA ASN A 6 -11.19 -19.14 -33.69
C ASN A 6 -10.86 -17.67 -34.03
N ASP A 7 -11.76 -16.97 -34.71
CA ASP A 7 -11.61 -15.55 -35.03
C ASP A 7 -11.59 -14.68 -33.76
N LEU A 8 -12.47 -14.97 -32.79
CA LEU A 8 -12.47 -14.28 -31.49
C LEU A 8 -11.16 -14.51 -30.73
N ARG A 9 -10.65 -15.75 -30.70
CA ARG A 9 -9.35 -16.07 -30.08
C ARG A 9 -8.18 -15.36 -30.75
N ALA A 10 -8.15 -15.33 -32.08
CA ALA A 10 -7.12 -14.60 -32.82
C ALA A 10 -7.18 -13.09 -32.52
N THR A 11 -8.37 -12.56 -32.28
CA THR A 11 -8.57 -11.16 -31.90
C THR A 11 -8.07 -10.88 -30.47
N ILE A 12 -8.36 -11.77 -29.51
CA ILE A 12 -7.83 -11.68 -28.14
C ILE A 12 -6.30 -11.73 -28.15
N ASN A 13 -5.69 -12.67 -28.89
CA ASN A 13 -4.23 -12.77 -28.97
C ASN A 13 -3.58 -11.46 -29.47
N ARG A 14 -4.16 -10.81 -30.50
CA ARG A 14 -3.66 -9.53 -30.97
C ARG A 14 -3.80 -8.43 -29.91
N LEU A 15 -4.91 -8.42 -29.18
CA LEU A 15 -5.11 -7.48 -28.07
C LEU A 15 -4.09 -7.72 -26.94
N ASP A 16 -3.79 -8.98 -26.62
CA ASP A 16 -2.79 -9.34 -25.62
C ASP A 16 -1.38 -8.86 -26.01
N ASP A 17 -1.03 -8.99 -27.30
CA ASP A 17 0.22 -8.45 -27.84
C ASP A 17 0.30 -6.92 -27.69
N GLU A 18 -0.81 -6.22 -27.95
CA GLU A 18 -0.92 -4.76 -27.75
C GLU A 18 -0.80 -4.37 -26.27
N ILE A 19 -1.47 -5.10 -25.37
CA ILE A 19 -1.36 -4.91 -23.91
C ILE A 19 0.10 -5.10 -23.48
N LEU A 20 0.76 -6.16 -23.92
CA LEU A 20 2.16 -6.43 -23.58
C LEU A 20 3.08 -5.31 -24.09
N ALA A 21 2.85 -4.80 -25.31
CA ALA A 21 3.60 -3.66 -25.84
C ALA A 21 3.43 -2.40 -24.98
N LEU A 22 2.20 -2.10 -24.52
CA LEU A 22 1.92 -0.98 -23.62
C LEU A 22 2.59 -1.16 -22.26
N VAL A 23 2.58 -2.37 -21.70
CA VAL A 23 3.27 -2.71 -20.44
C VAL A 23 4.77 -2.45 -20.58
N ARG A 24 5.41 -2.94 -21.65
CA ARG A 24 6.84 -2.70 -21.92
C ARG A 24 7.18 -1.22 -22.03
N ARG A 25 6.34 -0.45 -22.72
CA ARG A 25 6.50 1.00 -22.82
C ARG A 25 6.38 1.69 -21.46
N ARG A 26 5.42 1.27 -20.63
CA ARG A 26 5.27 1.78 -19.25
C ARG A 26 6.50 1.47 -18.41
N MET A 27 7.07 0.27 -18.50
CA MET A 27 8.29 -0.10 -17.76
C MET A 27 9.50 0.73 -18.20
N THR A 28 9.63 1.00 -19.50
CA THR A 28 10.70 1.87 -20.04
C THR A 28 10.59 3.28 -19.43
N LEU A 29 9.39 3.87 -19.47
CA LEU A 29 9.15 5.19 -18.85
C LEU A 29 9.37 5.20 -17.34
N ALA A 30 9.05 4.10 -16.65
CA ALA A 30 9.38 3.97 -15.23
C ALA A 30 10.89 4.03 -15.02
N GLY A 31 11.68 3.29 -15.82
CA GLY A 31 13.14 3.36 -15.85
C GLY A 31 13.67 4.79 -16.05
N ASP A 32 13.14 5.50 -17.03
CA ASP A 32 13.55 6.87 -17.35
C ASP A 32 13.28 7.84 -16.18
N ILE A 33 12.13 7.70 -15.50
CA ILE A 33 11.79 8.51 -14.31
C ILE A 33 12.77 8.24 -13.17
N ILE A 34 13.20 6.99 -12.98
CA ILE A 34 14.14 6.59 -11.92
C ILE A 34 15.53 7.18 -12.18
N ALA A 35 16.00 7.08 -13.44
CA ALA A 35 17.26 7.66 -13.87
C ALA A 35 17.27 9.19 -13.68
N ALA A 36 16.17 9.87 -14.02
CA ALA A 36 16.03 11.31 -13.84
C ALA A 36 16.06 11.75 -12.36
N LYS A 37 15.62 10.87 -11.44
CA LYS A 37 15.68 11.10 -9.99
C LYS A 37 17.02 10.72 -9.36
N GLN A 38 18.07 10.50 -10.17
CA GLN A 38 19.40 10.09 -9.71
C GLN A 38 19.35 8.84 -8.80
N GLY A 39 18.48 7.89 -9.10
CA GLY A 39 18.34 6.65 -8.32
C GLY A 39 17.67 6.80 -6.95
N HIS A 40 17.27 8.01 -6.52
CA HIS A 40 16.57 8.25 -5.25
C HIS A 40 15.06 8.10 -5.40
N ALA A 41 14.61 7.02 -6.04
CA ALA A 41 13.19 6.71 -6.12
C ALA A 41 12.75 6.04 -4.82
N ALA A 42 12.32 6.84 -3.84
CA ALA A 42 11.67 6.31 -2.64
C ALA A 42 10.37 5.58 -3.02
N TYR A 43 10.11 4.45 -2.37
CA TYR A 43 8.85 3.73 -2.46
C TYR A 43 7.71 4.57 -1.85
N ARG A 44 6.64 4.82 -2.63
CA ARG A 44 5.59 5.81 -2.33
C ARG A 44 4.19 5.21 -2.41
N PRO A 45 3.79 4.36 -1.46
CA PRO A 45 2.56 3.58 -1.55
C PRO A 45 1.29 4.46 -1.57
N GLY A 46 1.28 5.62 -0.91
CA GLY A 46 0.16 6.57 -0.99
C GLY A 46 -0.14 7.06 -2.42
N ARG A 47 0.92 7.37 -3.20
CA ARG A 47 0.76 7.76 -4.61
C ARG A 47 0.21 6.62 -5.46
N GLU A 48 0.60 5.39 -5.16
CA GLU A 48 0.12 4.20 -5.86
C GLU A 48 -1.37 3.97 -5.62
N ALA A 49 -1.81 4.08 -4.36
CA ALA A 49 -3.22 3.99 -4.00
C ALA A 49 -4.06 5.05 -4.73
N ALA A 50 -3.60 6.31 -4.77
CA ALA A 50 -4.29 7.39 -5.49
C ALA A 50 -4.40 7.13 -7.00
N VAL A 51 -3.35 6.55 -7.61
CA VAL A 51 -3.39 6.19 -9.04
C VAL A 51 -4.37 5.05 -9.29
N ILE A 52 -4.38 4.01 -8.45
CA ILE A 52 -5.32 2.88 -8.55
C ILE A 52 -6.76 3.38 -8.42
N GLU A 53 -7.05 4.24 -7.45
CA GLU A 53 -8.38 4.81 -7.26
C GLU A 53 -8.83 5.64 -8.47
N ARG A 54 -7.97 6.53 -8.98
CA ARG A 54 -8.28 7.33 -10.18
C ARG A 54 -8.60 6.45 -11.38
N LEU A 55 -7.87 5.34 -11.56
CA LEU A 55 -8.09 4.41 -12.67
C LEU A 55 -9.36 3.60 -12.51
N ALA A 56 -9.68 3.18 -11.29
CA ALA A 56 -10.91 2.47 -10.98
C ALA A 56 -12.14 3.37 -11.21
N ALA A 57 -12.06 4.64 -10.81
CA ALA A 57 -13.10 5.63 -11.07
C ALA A 57 -13.28 5.94 -12.57
N ALA A 58 -12.20 5.88 -13.36
CA ALA A 58 -12.24 6.10 -14.80
C ALA A 58 -12.76 4.89 -15.61
N ALA A 59 -12.86 3.71 -14.99
CA ALA A 59 -13.36 2.47 -15.60
C ALA A 59 -14.45 1.83 -14.73
N PRO A 60 -15.60 2.50 -14.52
CA PRO A 60 -16.66 2.05 -13.61
C PRO A 60 -17.36 0.77 -14.08
N ASP A 61 -17.18 0.39 -15.35
CA ASP A 61 -17.66 -0.86 -15.94
C ASP A 61 -16.81 -2.08 -15.55
N LEU A 62 -15.60 -1.86 -15.02
CA LEU A 62 -14.73 -2.93 -14.53
C LEU A 62 -14.84 -3.11 -13.01
N PRO A 63 -14.71 -4.34 -12.49
CA PRO A 63 -14.54 -4.55 -11.06
C PRO A 63 -13.32 -3.78 -10.53
N ARG A 64 -13.49 -2.97 -9.49
CA ARG A 64 -12.39 -2.18 -8.89
C ARG A 64 -11.21 -3.07 -8.48
N GLN A 65 -11.48 -4.30 -8.02
CA GLN A 65 -10.46 -5.29 -7.68
C GLN A 65 -9.62 -5.71 -8.89
N LEU A 66 -10.20 -5.82 -10.09
CA LEU A 66 -9.44 -6.13 -11.31
C LEU A 66 -8.43 -5.01 -11.60
N VAL A 67 -8.88 -3.75 -11.51
CA VAL A 67 -8.01 -2.57 -11.68
C VAL A 67 -6.92 -2.56 -10.61
N ALA A 68 -7.26 -2.79 -9.34
CA ALA A 68 -6.26 -2.88 -8.28
C ALA A 68 -5.23 -3.98 -8.56
N ASN A 69 -5.66 -5.18 -8.96
CA ASN A 69 -4.76 -6.31 -9.21
C ASN A 69 -3.77 -6.01 -10.34
N VAL A 70 -4.25 -5.54 -11.48
CA VAL A 70 -3.40 -5.28 -12.66
C VAL A 70 -2.40 -4.17 -12.36
N TRP A 71 -2.86 -3.02 -11.86
CA TRP A 71 -1.98 -1.89 -11.62
C TRP A 71 -1.07 -2.10 -10.41
N ARG A 72 -1.49 -2.87 -9.41
CA ARG A 72 -0.63 -3.24 -8.29
C ARG A 72 0.60 -3.98 -8.78
N GLN A 73 0.44 -5.01 -9.61
CA GLN A 73 1.58 -5.78 -10.14
C GLN A 73 2.49 -4.95 -11.04
N LEU A 74 1.91 -4.11 -11.91
CA LEU A 74 2.72 -3.23 -12.78
C LEU A 74 3.56 -2.22 -11.99
N MET A 75 3.02 -1.69 -10.89
CA MET A 75 3.74 -0.77 -10.01
C MET A 75 4.81 -1.50 -9.21
N THR A 76 4.50 -2.66 -8.64
CA THR A 76 5.49 -3.48 -7.93
C THR A 76 6.66 -3.86 -8.82
N ALA A 77 6.42 -4.25 -10.08
CA ALA A 77 7.49 -4.49 -11.04
C ALA A 77 8.34 -3.25 -11.32
N SER A 78 7.72 -2.06 -11.31
CA SER A 78 8.45 -0.79 -11.45
C SER A 78 9.32 -0.48 -10.22
N THR A 79 8.83 -0.82 -9.02
CA THR A 79 9.56 -0.65 -7.75
C THR A 79 10.70 -1.65 -7.62
N ALA A 80 10.51 -2.90 -8.02
CA ALA A 80 11.59 -3.89 -8.03
C ALA A 80 12.75 -3.47 -8.94
N LEU A 81 12.45 -2.84 -10.10
CA LEU A 81 13.49 -2.26 -10.96
C LEU A 81 14.29 -1.12 -10.30
N GLN A 82 13.71 -0.44 -9.30
CA GLN A 82 14.37 0.65 -8.56
C GLN A 82 15.34 0.11 -7.52
N ASP A 83 14.89 -0.90 -6.79
CA ASP A 83 15.60 -1.45 -5.65
C ASP A 83 15.36 -2.96 -5.54
N ASN A 84 16.32 -3.74 -6.03
CA ASN A 84 16.33 -5.19 -5.90
C ASN A 84 16.61 -5.66 -4.45
N SER A 85 16.94 -4.75 -3.53
CA SER A 85 17.23 -5.04 -2.13
C SER A 85 16.07 -4.74 -1.19
N LEU A 86 14.90 -4.34 -1.71
CA LEU A 86 13.73 -4.08 -0.89
C LEU A 86 13.31 -5.36 -0.15
N GLU A 87 13.52 -5.34 1.17
CA GLU A 87 13.03 -6.33 2.10
C GLU A 87 11.82 -5.81 2.86
N VAL A 88 10.85 -6.69 3.12
CA VAL A 88 9.62 -6.36 3.86
C VAL A 88 9.43 -7.33 5.01
N ALA A 89 9.31 -6.81 6.23
CA ALA A 89 8.92 -7.59 7.40
C ALA A 89 7.40 -7.76 7.42
N VAL A 90 6.90 -8.99 7.44
CA VAL A 90 5.48 -9.27 7.26
C VAL A 90 4.96 -10.07 8.44
N HIS A 91 4.02 -9.49 9.18
CA HIS A 91 3.27 -10.22 10.20
C HIS A 91 2.58 -11.44 9.59
N HIS A 92 2.58 -12.59 10.25
CA HIS A 92 2.07 -13.84 9.69
C HIS A 92 0.63 -13.75 9.14
N GLN A 93 -0.24 -12.97 9.79
CA GLN A 93 -1.61 -12.72 9.33
C GLN A 93 -1.72 -11.83 8.07
N ALA A 94 -0.66 -11.11 7.71
CA ALA A 94 -0.58 -10.26 6.52
C ALA A 94 0.09 -10.95 5.31
N MET A 95 0.47 -12.24 5.41
CA MET A 95 1.20 -12.95 4.36
C MET A 95 0.43 -13.03 3.04
N ALA A 96 -0.90 -13.24 3.08
CA ALA A 96 -1.73 -13.24 1.87
C ALA A 96 -1.70 -11.88 1.16
N VAL A 97 -1.74 -10.79 1.94
CA VAL A 97 -1.67 -9.42 1.43
C VAL A 97 -0.29 -9.12 0.87
N ALA A 98 0.78 -9.58 1.53
CA ALA A 98 2.14 -9.45 1.02
C ALA A 98 2.32 -10.15 -0.33
N GLY A 99 1.83 -11.38 -0.45
CA GLY A 99 1.85 -12.14 -1.71
C GLY A 99 1.10 -11.41 -2.83
N TRP A 100 -0.09 -10.91 -2.53
CA TRP A 100 -0.87 -10.09 -3.47
C TRP A 100 -0.17 -8.77 -3.83
N HIS A 101 0.34 -8.04 -2.84
CA HIS A 101 0.88 -6.69 -3.05
C HIS A 101 2.18 -6.73 -3.84
N PHE A 102 3.05 -7.68 -3.52
CA PHE A 102 4.41 -7.73 -4.06
C PHE A 102 4.63 -8.76 -5.16
N GLY A 103 3.68 -9.66 -5.43
CA GLY A 103 3.71 -10.51 -6.63
C GLY A 103 4.94 -11.41 -6.77
N GLY A 104 5.67 -11.69 -5.68
CA GLY A 104 6.93 -12.44 -5.70
C GLY A 104 8.15 -11.65 -6.22
N LEU A 105 8.06 -10.33 -6.33
CA LEU A 105 9.12 -9.46 -6.85
C LEU A 105 9.98 -8.79 -5.77
N VAL A 106 9.68 -9.02 -4.48
CA VAL A 106 10.44 -8.48 -3.35
C VAL A 106 10.75 -9.57 -2.32
N THR A 107 11.76 -9.34 -1.48
CA THR A 107 12.11 -10.28 -0.41
C THR A 107 11.16 -10.10 0.76
N ILE A 108 10.34 -11.12 1.05
CA ILE A 108 9.44 -11.16 2.20
C ILE A 108 10.10 -11.89 3.36
N ARG A 109 10.10 -11.26 4.54
CA ARG A 109 10.55 -11.83 5.81
C ARG A 109 9.35 -12.03 6.73
N GLU A 110 8.87 -13.26 6.83
CA GLU A 110 7.75 -13.60 7.72
C GLU A 110 8.13 -13.43 9.21
N CYS A 111 7.21 -12.83 9.96
CA CYS A 111 7.30 -12.54 11.38
C CYS A 111 6.14 -13.23 12.12
N ALA A 112 6.45 -13.88 13.24
CA ALA A 112 5.45 -14.59 14.04
C ALA A 112 4.47 -13.64 14.76
N ASP A 113 4.88 -12.41 15.03
CA ASP A 113 4.12 -11.41 15.79
C ASP A 113 4.66 -9.99 15.50
N LEU A 114 4.08 -8.97 16.17
CA LEU A 114 4.48 -7.57 16.02
C LEU A 114 5.89 -7.30 16.56
N ASP A 115 6.33 -7.97 17.63
CA ASP A 115 7.67 -7.77 18.18
C ASP A 115 8.75 -8.26 17.19
N ALA A 116 8.51 -9.37 16.50
CA ALA A 116 9.37 -9.85 15.44
C ALA A 116 9.39 -8.93 14.20
N VAL A 117 8.29 -8.18 13.95
CA VAL A 117 8.26 -7.12 12.93
C VAL A 117 9.16 -5.95 13.36
N ARG A 118 9.01 -5.47 14.60
CA ARG A 118 9.78 -4.35 15.15
C ARG A 118 11.28 -4.64 15.15
N LEU A 119 11.69 -5.82 15.64
CA LEU A 119 13.09 -6.25 15.65
C LEU A 119 13.73 -6.22 14.24
N ARG A 120 12.97 -6.54 13.20
CA ARG A 120 13.45 -6.50 11.82
C ARG A 120 13.56 -5.08 11.28
N LEU A 121 12.58 -4.24 11.57
CA LEU A 121 12.65 -2.82 11.22
C LEU A 121 13.86 -2.16 11.88
N ASP A 122 14.10 -2.42 13.17
CA ASP A 122 15.27 -1.95 13.93
C ASP A 122 16.58 -2.46 13.32
N ALA A 123 16.60 -3.71 12.81
CA ALA A 123 17.73 -4.29 12.10
C ALA A 123 17.95 -3.72 10.68
N GLY A 124 17.13 -2.78 10.23
CA GLY A 124 17.29 -2.05 8.97
C GLY A 124 16.39 -2.51 7.82
N VAL A 125 15.43 -3.41 8.06
CA VAL A 125 14.40 -3.72 7.06
C VAL A 125 13.58 -2.45 6.79
N GLY A 126 13.40 -2.09 5.52
CA GLY A 126 12.89 -0.78 5.13
C GLY A 126 11.38 -0.58 5.29
N LEU A 127 10.61 -1.67 5.31
CA LEU A 127 9.15 -1.66 5.29
C LEU A 127 8.58 -2.82 6.11
N ALA A 128 7.41 -2.60 6.71
CA ALA A 128 6.64 -3.68 7.32
C ALA A 128 5.17 -3.70 6.88
N LEU A 129 4.57 -4.89 6.95
CA LEU A 129 3.14 -5.14 6.82
C LEU A 129 2.58 -5.74 8.11
N VAL A 130 1.57 -5.08 8.69
CA VAL A 130 0.89 -5.49 9.92
C VAL A 130 -0.62 -5.42 9.70
N PRO A 131 -1.42 -6.45 10.01
CA PRO A 131 -2.87 -6.40 9.79
C PRO A 131 -3.54 -5.32 10.64
N GLU A 132 -4.66 -4.75 10.17
CA GLU A 132 -5.46 -3.80 10.96
C GLU A 132 -5.96 -4.40 12.28
N SER A 133 -6.11 -5.72 12.36
CA SER A 133 -6.54 -6.41 13.59
C SER A 133 -5.56 -6.23 14.76
N CYS A 134 -4.32 -5.81 14.51
CA CYS A 134 -3.33 -5.47 15.54
C CYS A 134 -3.38 -3.98 15.95
N GLU A 135 -4.50 -3.27 15.68
CA GLU A 135 -4.62 -1.81 15.87
C GLU A 135 -4.12 -1.34 17.24
N ALA A 136 -4.55 -1.98 18.32
CA ALA A 136 -4.19 -1.55 19.68
C ALA A 136 -2.68 -1.65 19.96
N GLU A 137 -2.04 -2.72 19.50
CA GLU A 137 -0.58 -2.92 19.68
C GLU A 137 0.22 -1.92 18.84
N VAL A 138 -0.20 -1.69 17.59
CA VAL A 138 0.41 -0.70 16.70
C VAL A 138 0.22 0.71 17.25
N ALA A 139 -0.97 1.04 17.76
CA ALA A 139 -1.24 2.33 18.40
C ALA A 139 -0.35 2.54 19.63
N GLY A 140 -0.19 1.54 20.50
CA GLY A 140 0.69 1.63 21.66
C GLY A 140 2.15 1.84 21.28
N TRP A 141 2.64 1.09 20.29
CA TRP A 141 3.99 1.26 19.76
C TRP A 141 4.20 2.65 19.16
N LEU A 142 3.39 3.01 18.18
CA LEU A 142 3.48 4.29 17.48
C LEU A 142 2.95 5.46 18.30
N LEU A 143 2.48 5.31 19.54
CA LEU A 143 2.27 6.47 20.41
C LEU A 143 3.63 6.99 20.90
N THR A 144 4.57 6.09 21.15
CA THR A 144 5.87 6.37 21.79
C THR A 144 7.04 6.45 20.80
N ASP A 145 7.00 5.65 19.74
CA ASP A 145 8.08 5.54 18.76
C ASP A 145 7.93 6.59 17.66
N THR A 146 8.83 7.56 17.55
CA THR A 146 8.75 8.65 16.56
C THR A 146 9.50 8.38 15.25
N GLU A 147 10.15 7.22 15.15
CA GLU A 147 10.97 6.84 13.99
C GLU A 147 10.13 6.20 12.87
N PHE A 148 9.03 5.52 13.24
CA PHE A 148 8.16 4.83 12.30
C PHE A 148 6.80 5.50 12.13
N HIS A 149 6.24 5.36 10.93
CA HIS A 149 4.98 5.94 10.51
C HIS A 149 4.11 4.91 9.81
N LEU A 150 2.79 5.05 9.94
CA LEU A 150 1.84 4.43 9.02
C LEU A 150 1.86 5.21 7.70
N ILE A 151 2.28 4.54 6.63
CA ILE A 151 2.52 5.19 5.33
C ILE A 151 1.49 4.83 4.27
N ALA A 152 0.75 3.74 4.47
CA ALA A 152 -0.37 3.34 3.63
C ALA A 152 -1.23 2.27 4.30
N SER A 153 -2.40 2.05 3.72
CA SER A 153 -3.20 0.85 3.91
C SER A 153 -3.33 0.10 2.60
N THR A 154 -3.26 -1.23 2.67
CA THR A 154 -3.36 -2.13 1.52
C THR A 154 -4.18 -3.38 1.89
N PRO A 155 -4.98 -3.95 0.98
CA PRO A 155 -5.33 -3.43 -0.36
C PRO A 155 -6.15 -2.13 -0.31
N PRO A 156 -6.18 -1.33 -1.40
CA PRO A 156 -6.92 -0.06 -1.44
C PRO A 156 -8.44 -0.24 -1.41
N PHE A 157 -8.94 -1.41 -1.81
CA PHE A 157 -10.36 -1.77 -1.80
C PHE A 157 -10.56 -2.95 -0.87
N ARG A 158 -11.60 -2.89 -0.04
CA ARG A 158 -11.87 -3.95 0.95
C ARG A 158 -12.29 -5.24 0.25
N SER A 159 -11.90 -6.37 0.84
CA SER A 159 -12.24 -7.71 0.37
C SER A 159 -12.17 -8.70 1.53
N ASP A 160 -13.09 -9.67 1.56
CA ASP A 160 -13.05 -10.75 2.55
C ASP A 160 -11.82 -11.66 2.40
N ALA A 161 -11.24 -11.73 1.20
CA ALA A 161 -10.10 -12.60 0.91
C ALA A 161 -8.76 -12.02 1.36
N LEU A 162 -8.66 -10.69 1.47
CA LEU A 162 -7.43 -9.99 1.80
C LEU A 162 -7.72 -9.03 2.96
N PRO A 163 -7.33 -9.38 4.20
CA PRO A 163 -7.56 -8.51 5.34
C PRO A 163 -6.84 -7.19 5.13
N PRO A 164 -7.41 -6.08 5.58
CA PRO A 164 -6.72 -4.84 5.39
C PRO A 164 -5.48 -4.78 6.30
N THR A 165 -4.43 -4.17 5.77
CA THR A 165 -3.07 -4.26 6.32
C THR A 165 -2.39 -2.91 6.24
N TRP A 166 -1.78 -2.52 7.35
CA TRP A 166 -0.98 -1.33 7.50
C TRP A 166 0.40 -1.53 6.90
N MET A 167 0.87 -0.51 6.18
CA MET A 167 2.24 -0.40 5.75
C MET A 167 2.96 0.56 6.69
N ILE A 168 4.07 0.11 7.27
CA ILE A 168 4.87 0.89 8.22
C ILE A 168 6.26 1.13 7.63
N GLY A 169 6.73 2.37 7.68
CA GLY A 169 8.05 2.76 7.20
C GLY A 169 8.65 3.94 7.98
N ARG A 170 9.93 4.25 7.72
CA ARG A 170 10.69 5.30 8.41
C ARG A 170 10.44 6.70 7.88
N GLN A 171 9.94 6.80 6.66
CA GLN A 171 9.64 8.08 6.02
C GLN A 171 8.11 8.27 6.03
N PRO A 172 7.59 9.42 6.48
CA PRO A 172 6.17 9.73 6.35
C PRO A 172 5.71 9.60 4.90
N ALA A 173 4.42 9.30 4.70
CA ALA A 173 3.87 9.23 3.34
C ALA A 173 3.92 10.62 2.66
N ASP A 174 4.14 10.61 1.36
CA ASP A 174 4.00 11.81 0.54
C ASP A 174 2.56 12.32 0.54
N ALA A 175 2.42 13.64 0.36
CA ALA A 175 1.13 14.25 0.14
C ALA A 175 0.43 13.75 -1.14
N VAL A 176 -0.86 13.43 -1.01
CA VAL A 176 -1.76 13.11 -2.11
C VAL A 176 -3.04 13.95 -2.02
N GLU A 177 -3.87 13.92 -3.05
CA GLU A 177 -5.07 14.77 -3.13
C GLU A 177 -6.13 14.42 -2.08
N ARG A 178 -6.35 13.13 -1.82
CA ARG A 178 -7.29 12.62 -0.81
C ARG A 178 -6.53 11.88 0.27
N GLU A 179 -6.59 12.40 1.49
CA GLU A 179 -5.79 11.94 2.62
C GLU A 179 -6.66 11.63 3.83
N MET A 180 -6.13 10.76 4.68
CA MET A 180 -6.67 10.43 6.00
C MET A 180 -5.52 10.47 7.00
N THR A 181 -5.70 11.26 8.04
CA THR A 181 -4.81 11.30 9.21
C THR A 181 -5.17 10.15 10.15
N LEU A 182 -4.14 9.42 10.58
CA LEU A 182 -4.21 8.36 11.57
C LEU A 182 -3.60 8.85 12.87
N ILE A 183 -4.36 8.76 13.96
CA ILE A 183 -3.96 9.30 15.27
C ILE A 183 -4.01 8.18 16.30
N ALA A 184 -2.84 7.79 16.80
CA ALA A 184 -2.77 6.87 17.93
C ALA A 184 -3.09 7.64 19.22
N ARG A 185 -3.94 7.07 20.07
CA ARG A 185 -4.24 7.61 21.39
C ARG A 185 -4.66 6.53 22.37
N ARG A 186 -4.70 6.90 23.64
CA ARG A 186 -5.32 6.09 24.69
C ARG A 186 -6.81 6.41 24.79
N GLY A 187 -7.66 5.44 24.46
CA GLY A 187 -9.09 5.47 24.71
C GLY A 187 -9.48 4.79 26.01
N ASP A 188 -10.78 4.71 26.27
CA ASP A 188 -11.34 4.14 27.50
C ASP A 188 -11.09 2.62 27.58
N ASP A 189 -11.17 1.91 26.45
CA ASP A 189 -11.01 0.46 26.34
C ASP A 189 -9.61 0.02 25.89
N GLY A 190 -8.64 0.94 25.85
CA GLY A 190 -7.26 0.66 25.45
C GLY A 190 -6.72 1.60 24.37
N MET A 191 -5.66 1.16 23.68
CA MET A 191 -5.05 1.93 22.60
C MET A 191 -5.88 1.81 21.32
N VAL A 192 -6.04 2.93 20.59
CA VAL A 192 -6.84 2.99 19.35
C VAL A 192 -6.15 3.87 18.31
N ILE A 193 -6.50 3.67 17.03
CA ILE A 193 -6.11 4.57 15.94
C ILE A 193 -7.37 5.26 15.39
N ASP A 194 -7.53 6.54 15.75
CA ASP A 194 -8.57 7.37 15.16
C ASP A 194 -8.23 7.72 13.71
N ARG A 195 -9.28 7.81 12.90
CA ARG A 195 -9.22 8.15 11.46
C ARG A 195 -9.90 9.50 11.26
N MET A 196 -9.16 10.48 10.72
CA MET A 196 -9.67 11.81 10.41
C MET A 196 -9.47 12.13 8.94
N ALA A 197 -10.52 12.59 8.26
CA ALA A 197 -10.42 13.02 6.87
C ALA A 197 -9.51 14.25 6.73
N GLY A 198 -8.66 14.23 5.71
CA GLY A 198 -7.67 15.28 5.46
C GLY A 198 -6.36 15.06 6.22
N ARG A 199 -5.43 16.00 6.01
CA ARG A 199 -4.10 16.03 6.62
C ARG A 199 -4.08 16.90 7.87
N LEU A 200 -3.47 16.38 8.92
CA LEU A 200 -3.08 17.11 10.12
C LEU A 200 -1.59 16.89 10.37
N ASP A 201 -0.80 17.95 10.28
CA ASP A 201 0.65 17.89 10.52
C ASP A 201 1.02 18.11 12.00
N ALA A 202 0.03 18.44 12.86
CA ALA A 202 0.19 18.76 14.27
C ALA A 202 -0.82 17.97 15.13
N PRO A 203 -0.60 17.88 16.47
CA PRO A 203 -1.58 17.31 17.39
C PRO A 203 -2.95 17.97 17.21
N ALA A 204 -4.02 17.18 17.24
CA ALA A 204 -5.36 17.69 17.06
C ALA A 204 -5.86 18.23 18.41
N ASP A 205 -5.99 19.56 18.55
CA ASP A 205 -6.49 20.21 19.76
C ASP A 205 -7.88 19.69 20.20
N SER A 206 -8.64 19.11 19.27
CA SER A 206 -9.93 18.48 19.51
C SER A 206 -9.85 17.12 20.23
N ILE A 207 -8.67 16.52 20.36
CA ILE A 207 -8.47 15.20 20.98
C ILE A 207 -7.93 15.39 22.39
N ALA A 208 -8.73 15.01 23.38
CA ALA A 208 -8.33 15.02 24.77
C ALA A 208 -7.36 13.88 25.09
N GLY A 209 -6.42 14.13 26.00
CA GLY A 209 -5.47 13.13 26.48
C GLY A 209 -4.23 12.96 25.58
N GLU A 210 -3.39 11.99 25.92
CA GLU A 210 -2.15 11.68 25.20
C GLU A 210 -2.47 11.06 23.83
N HIS A 211 -2.01 11.70 22.77
CA HIS A 211 -2.24 11.28 21.39
C HIS A 211 -1.09 11.71 20.48
N ARG A 212 -0.98 11.08 19.30
CA ARG A 212 -0.01 11.45 18.28
C ARG A 212 -0.52 11.14 16.88
N VAL A 213 -0.25 12.04 15.93
CA VAL A 213 -0.37 11.71 14.51
C VAL A 213 0.70 10.66 14.19
N VAL A 214 0.26 9.48 13.75
CA VAL A 214 1.13 8.33 13.44
C VAL A 214 1.25 8.08 11.94
N GLY A 215 0.39 8.71 11.14
CA GLY A 215 0.46 8.66 9.69
C GLY A 215 -0.54 9.60 9.04
N VAL A 216 -0.24 10.00 7.81
CA VAL A 216 -1.20 10.64 6.90
C VAL A 216 -1.14 9.82 5.62
N ILE A 217 -2.17 9.05 5.33
CA ILE A 217 -2.16 8.08 4.23
C ILE A 217 -3.18 8.47 3.16
N ALA A 218 -3.02 7.92 1.96
CA ALA A 218 -4.04 8.05 0.92
C ALA A 218 -5.37 7.47 1.40
N ALA A 219 -6.46 8.24 1.24
CA ALA A 219 -7.80 7.80 1.55
C ALA A 219 -8.48 7.22 0.31
N THR A 220 -9.01 6.00 0.42
CA THR A 220 -9.99 5.48 -0.53
C THR A 220 -11.40 5.60 0.03
N PRO A 221 -12.45 5.67 -0.83
CA PRO A 221 -13.84 5.79 -0.35
C PRO A 221 -14.25 4.70 0.66
N ASP A 222 -13.66 3.50 0.54
CA ASP A 222 -13.96 2.37 1.42
C ASP A 222 -13.25 2.47 2.79
N GLN A 223 -12.27 3.37 2.93
CA GLN A 223 -11.51 3.63 4.16
C GLN A 223 -12.05 4.82 4.96
N GLU A 224 -12.96 5.60 4.37
CA GLU A 224 -13.62 6.74 5.02
C GLU A 224 -14.85 6.33 5.86
N GLN A 225 -15.26 5.05 5.82
CA GLN A 225 -16.36 4.53 6.62
C GLN A 225 -15.85 3.88 7.92
N PRO A 226 -16.42 4.26 9.09
CA PRO A 226 -16.01 3.76 10.40
C PRO A 226 -16.33 2.28 10.63
#